data_AF-A0A0A1FDK4-F1
#
_entry.id   AF-A0A0A1FDK4-F1
#
_cell.length_a   1.000
_cell.length_b   1.000
_cell.length_c   1.000
_cell.angle_alpha   90.00
_cell.angle_beta   90.00
_cell.angle_gamma   90.00
#
_symmetry.space_group_name_H-M   'P 1'
#
loop_
_entity.id
_entity.type
_entity.pdbx_description
1 polymer ?
#
loop_
_entity_poly.entity_id
_entity_poly.type
_entity_poly.pdbx_seq_one_letter_code
_entity_poly.pdbx_strand_id
1 'polypeptide(L)'
;MRTTKSLSFLLTALVTTLLAVPVFAQSVASETQRDVNQQNRIESGLKSGQLTTREAGQLEHQETKVDRTEANALKNGNLSPVEKARIQGMQNKVSQNINVDKHNGAIGNPNSASSQRMQADVQRNANQEKRIENGIKSGSLDKRQVGNLQRGEAHVDHTEARVARNGHVNANEQARVNRVQNRVSGRIHRDKTNG
;
A
#
# COMPACT_ATOMS: atom_id res chain seq x y z
N MET A 1 -42.17 -12.67 58.70
CA MET A 1 -42.60 -12.69 57.29
C MET A 1 -41.84 -11.61 56.53
N ARG A 2 -41.44 -11.93 55.29
CA ARG A 2 -40.42 -11.25 54.48
C ARG A 2 -41.02 -10.12 53.62
N THR A 3 -40.21 -9.06 53.46
CA THR A 3 -39.98 -8.21 52.27
C THR A 3 -41.12 -7.38 51.68
N THR A 4 -40.84 -6.08 51.42
CA THR A 4 -40.53 -5.60 50.07
C THR A 4 -39.59 -4.37 50.14
N LYS A 5 -38.46 -4.42 49.41
CA LYS A 5 -37.66 -3.25 49.05
C LYS A 5 -37.93 -3.01 47.57
N SER A 6 -38.40 -1.81 47.21
CA SER A 6 -38.62 -1.38 45.83
C SER A 6 -37.27 -1.24 45.11
N LEU A 7 -37.09 -2.03 44.06
CA LEU A 7 -35.89 -2.08 43.23
C LEU A 7 -36.08 -1.10 42.06
N SER A 8 -35.46 0.07 42.14
CA SER A 8 -35.41 1.05 41.05
C SER A 8 -34.44 0.57 39.97
N PHE A 9 -34.97 0.08 38.86
CA PHE A 9 -34.18 -0.18 37.64
C PHE A 9 -33.96 1.14 36.89
N LEU A 10 -32.76 1.70 37.01
CA LEU A 10 -32.28 2.76 36.10
C LEU A 10 -31.83 2.12 34.79
N LEU A 11 -32.67 2.28 33.77
CA LEU A 11 -32.45 1.89 32.38
C LEU A 11 -31.31 2.76 31.81
N THR A 12 -30.10 2.21 31.71
CA THR A 12 -28.99 2.84 30.98
C THR A 12 -29.19 2.56 29.50
N ALA A 13 -29.75 3.54 28.78
CA ALA A 13 -29.85 3.52 27.33
C ALA A 13 -28.46 3.66 26.72
N LEU A 14 -27.85 2.55 26.33
CA LEU A 14 -26.66 2.52 25.47
C LEU A 14 -27.09 2.95 24.06
N VAL A 15 -26.96 4.24 23.76
CA VAL A 15 -27.15 4.76 22.41
C VAL A 15 -25.94 4.34 21.57
N THR A 16 -26.05 3.20 20.90
CA THR A 16 -25.16 2.80 19.81
C THR A 16 -25.56 3.57 18.57
N THR A 17 -24.99 4.77 18.39
CA THR A 17 -25.01 5.46 17.10
C THR A 17 -24.23 4.62 16.08
N LEU A 18 -24.94 3.80 15.30
CA LEU A 18 -24.43 3.25 14.05
C LEU A 18 -24.21 4.42 13.08
N LEU A 19 -23.03 5.02 13.13
CA LEU A 19 -22.58 5.88 12.04
C LEU A 19 -22.50 4.99 10.80
N ALA A 20 -23.41 5.21 9.85
CA ALA A 20 -23.38 4.59 8.54
C ALA A 20 -22.14 5.10 7.79
N VAL A 21 -20.99 4.48 8.05
CA VAL A 21 -19.77 4.74 7.29
C VAL A 21 -20.07 4.34 5.84
N PRO A 22 -19.90 5.25 4.86
CA PRO A 22 -20.22 4.94 3.47
C PRO A 22 -19.38 3.73 3.01
N VAL A 23 -20.06 2.65 2.59
CA VAL A 23 -19.50 1.36 2.13
C VAL A 23 -18.40 1.53 1.07
N PHE A 24 -18.37 2.66 0.37
CA PHE A 24 -17.36 2.99 -0.62
C PHE A 24 -15.96 3.25 -0.04
N ALA A 25 -15.83 3.81 1.16
CA ALA A 25 -14.51 4.03 1.78
C ALA A 25 -13.82 2.70 2.14
N GLN A 26 -14.62 1.70 2.55
CA GLN A 26 -14.16 0.33 2.82
C GLN A 26 -13.48 -0.30 1.59
N SER A 27 -13.94 0.02 0.38
CA SER A 27 -13.39 -0.57 -0.85
C SER A 27 -11.97 -0.06 -1.15
N VAL A 28 -11.74 1.26 -1.10
CA VAL A 28 -10.42 1.83 -1.38
C VAL A 28 -9.41 1.42 -0.31
N ALA A 29 -9.80 1.44 0.97
CA ALA A 29 -8.94 0.94 2.05
C ALA A 29 -8.54 -0.53 1.86
N SER A 30 -9.45 -1.37 1.34
CA SER A 30 -9.16 -2.77 1.07
C SER A 30 -8.18 -2.96 -0.09
N GLU A 31 -8.27 -2.17 -1.16
CA GLU A 31 -7.31 -2.27 -2.27
C GLU A 31 -5.92 -1.76 -1.80
N THR A 32 -5.84 -0.62 -1.12
CA THR A 32 -4.57 -0.10 -0.54
C THR A 32 -3.92 -1.08 0.46
N GLN A 33 -4.73 -1.77 1.28
CA GLN A 33 -4.20 -2.79 2.19
C GLN A 33 -3.58 -3.98 1.44
N ARG A 34 -4.04 -4.28 0.22
CA ARG A 34 -3.42 -5.30 -0.62
C ARG A 34 -2.06 -4.84 -1.14
N ASP A 35 -1.91 -3.57 -1.51
CA ASP A 35 -0.61 -3.00 -1.92
C ASP A 35 0.40 -3.08 -0.77
N VAL A 36 0.01 -2.69 0.45
CA VAL A 36 0.84 -2.90 1.67
C VAL A 36 1.31 -4.36 1.79
N ASN A 37 0.40 -5.32 1.60
CA ASN A 37 0.71 -6.73 1.73
C ASN A 37 1.65 -7.23 0.63
N GLN A 38 1.50 -6.72 -0.60
CA GLN A 38 2.37 -7.06 -1.70
C GLN A 38 3.79 -6.52 -1.47
N GLN A 39 3.91 -5.25 -1.08
CA GLN A 39 5.18 -4.61 -0.73
C GLN A 39 5.90 -5.36 0.41
N ASN A 40 5.17 -5.74 1.47
CA ASN A 40 5.73 -6.55 2.56
C ASN A 40 6.23 -7.93 2.09
N ARG A 41 5.56 -8.55 1.11
CA ARG A 41 5.97 -9.86 0.56
C ARG A 41 7.21 -9.74 -0.33
N ILE A 42 7.32 -8.66 -1.12
CA ILE A 42 8.50 -8.34 -1.91
C ILE A 42 9.68 -8.10 -0.98
N GLU A 43 9.50 -7.29 0.05
CA GLU A 43 10.54 -7.00 1.04
C GLU A 43 11.00 -8.28 1.75
N SER A 44 10.05 -9.11 2.18
CA SER A 44 10.36 -10.40 2.83
C SER A 44 11.14 -11.33 1.90
N GLY A 45 10.80 -11.35 0.61
CA GLY A 45 11.53 -12.13 -0.40
C GLY A 45 12.96 -11.63 -0.61
N LEU A 46 13.18 -10.32 -0.63
CA LEU A 46 14.52 -9.73 -0.68
C LEU A 46 15.34 -10.02 0.58
N LYS A 47 14.72 -9.96 1.77
CA LYS A 47 15.37 -10.24 3.05
C LYS A 47 15.76 -11.70 3.19
N SER A 48 14.92 -12.62 2.72
CA SER A 48 15.19 -14.06 2.76
C SER A 48 16.11 -14.54 1.63
N GLY A 49 16.31 -13.73 0.60
CA GLY A 49 17.06 -14.12 -0.61
C GLY A 49 16.25 -14.94 -1.60
N GLN A 50 14.96 -15.14 -1.34
CA GLN A 50 14.01 -15.76 -2.27
C GLN A 50 13.72 -14.89 -3.50
N LEU A 51 14.01 -13.59 -3.43
CA LEU A 51 13.97 -12.69 -4.56
C LEU A 51 15.34 -12.08 -4.79
N THR A 52 15.74 -12.02 -6.06
CA THR A 52 16.85 -11.18 -6.51
C THR A 52 16.41 -9.71 -6.58
N THR A 53 17.37 -8.79 -6.59
CA THR A 53 17.09 -7.36 -6.84
C THR A 53 16.38 -7.16 -8.18
N ARG A 54 16.72 -7.96 -9.20
CA ARG A 54 16.12 -7.86 -10.53
C ARG A 54 14.65 -8.24 -10.52
N GLU A 55 14.31 -9.35 -9.87
CA GLU A 55 12.92 -9.81 -9.74
C GLU A 55 12.08 -8.82 -8.93
N ALA A 56 12.62 -8.31 -7.82
CA ALA A 56 11.95 -7.23 -7.08
C ALA A 56 11.68 -6.02 -7.98
N GLY A 57 12.65 -5.58 -8.79
CA GLY A 57 12.44 -4.52 -9.78
C GLY A 57 11.37 -4.83 -10.83
N GLN A 58 11.21 -6.11 -11.21
CA GLN A 58 10.13 -6.54 -12.11
C GLN A 58 8.77 -6.53 -11.42
N LEU A 59 8.71 -6.82 -10.12
CA LEU A 59 7.50 -6.76 -9.31
C LEU A 59 7.08 -5.30 -9.08
N GLU A 60 7.99 -4.39 -8.73
CA GLU A 60 7.71 -2.94 -8.66
C GLU A 60 7.20 -2.39 -10.01
N HIS A 61 7.69 -2.92 -11.14
CA HIS A 61 7.16 -2.52 -12.44
C HIS A 61 5.69 -2.89 -12.63
N GLN A 62 5.23 -3.96 -11.98
CA GLN A 62 3.85 -4.38 -12.03
C GLN A 62 3.00 -3.57 -11.05
N GLU A 63 3.49 -3.29 -9.84
CA GLU A 63 2.84 -2.40 -8.86
C GLU A 63 2.63 -1.00 -9.44
N THR A 64 3.63 -0.46 -10.16
CA THR A 64 3.48 0.77 -10.97
C THR A 64 2.20 0.80 -11.83
N LYS A 65 1.80 -0.34 -12.40
CA LYS A 65 0.59 -0.44 -13.24
C LYS A 65 -0.66 -0.50 -12.39
N VAL A 66 -0.62 -1.20 -11.25
CA VAL A 66 -1.69 -1.23 -10.26
C VAL A 66 -1.96 0.18 -9.78
N ASP A 67 -0.97 0.83 -9.17
CA ASP A 67 -1.08 2.20 -8.61
C ASP A 67 -1.56 3.22 -9.64
N ARG A 68 -1.04 3.14 -10.88
CA ARG A 68 -1.50 4.03 -11.96
C ARG A 68 -2.96 3.78 -12.32
N THR A 69 -3.41 2.53 -12.27
CA THR A 69 -4.82 2.18 -12.50
C THR A 69 -5.69 2.65 -11.35
N GLU A 70 -5.26 2.47 -10.10
CA GLU A 70 -5.95 3.00 -8.92
C GLU A 70 -6.06 4.53 -8.97
N ALA A 71 -4.95 5.21 -9.25
CA ALA A 71 -4.90 6.67 -9.39
C ALA A 71 -5.87 7.20 -10.45
N ASN A 72 -6.02 6.46 -11.56
CA ASN A 72 -6.93 6.85 -12.64
C ASN A 72 -8.39 6.60 -12.26
N ALA A 73 -8.69 5.45 -11.65
CA ALA A 73 -10.04 5.13 -11.18
C ALA A 73 -10.51 6.15 -10.14
N LEU A 74 -9.64 6.54 -9.21
CA LEU A 74 -9.96 7.46 -8.12
C LEU A 74 -9.94 8.95 -8.52
N LYS A 75 -9.58 9.30 -9.76
CA LYS A 75 -9.46 10.69 -10.23
C LYS A 75 -10.74 11.51 -9.97
N ASN A 76 -11.90 10.89 -10.18
CA ASN A 76 -13.20 11.54 -10.01
C ASN A 76 -13.77 11.37 -8.60
N GLY A 77 -13.01 10.78 -7.67
CA GLY A 77 -13.41 10.57 -6.29
C GLY A 77 -14.39 9.41 -6.08
N ASN A 78 -14.58 8.53 -7.06
CA ASN A 78 -15.42 7.34 -6.95
C ASN A 78 -14.73 6.15 -7.62
N LEU A 79 -14.89 4.97 -7.03
CA LEU A 79 -14.39 3.71 -7.58
C LEU A 79 -15.60 2.90 -8.06
N SER A 80 -15.73 2.71 -9.38
CA SER A 80 -16.82 1.90 -9.94
C SER A 80 -16.57 0.40 -9.73
N PRO A 81 -17.62 -0.45 -9.77
CA PRO A 81 -17.45 -1.90 -9.69
C PRO A 81 -16.54 -2.48 -10.79
N VAL A 82 -16.59 -1.92 -12.00
CA VAL A 82 -15.77 -2.37 -13.14
C VAL A 82 -14.30 -2.03 -12.92
N GLU A 83 -14.01 -0.80 -12.48
CA GLU A 83 -12.64 -0.38 -12.15
C GLU A 83 -12.09 -1.22 -10.99
N LYS A 84 -12.92 -1.47 -9.96
CA LYS A 84 -12.56 -2.34 -8.85
C LYS A 84 -12.21 -3.76 -9.32
N ALA A 85 -13.05 -4.39 -10.13
CA ALA A 85 -12.79 -5.71 -10.66
C ALA A 85 -11.48 -5.76 -11.48
N ARG A 86 -11.21 -4.70 -12.26
CA ARG A 86 -9.95 -4.57 -13.01
C ARG A 86 -8.74 -4.49 -12.07
N ILE A 87 -8.77 -3.63 -11.05
CA ILE A 87 -7.69 -3.48 -10.06
C ILE A 87 -7.43 -4.81 -9.35
N GLN A 88 -8.49 -5.48 -8.90
CA GLN A 88 -8.39 -6.79 -8.25
C GLN A 88 -7.75 -7.84 -9.17
N GLY A 89 -8.12 -7.87 -10.45
CA GLY A 89 -7.49 -8.74 -11.44
C GLY A 89 -5.98 -8.48 -11.58
N MET A 90 -5.58 -7.20 -11.57
CA MET A 90 -4.18 -6.81 -11.63
C MET A 90 -3.41 -7.19 -10.36
N GLN A 91 -3.92 -6.87 -9.18
CA GLN A 91 -3.31 -7.26 -7.91
C GLN A 91 -3.25 -8.80 -7.74
N ASN A 92 -4.23 -9.55 -8.24
CA ASN A 92 -4.16 -11.01 -8.25
C ASN A 92 -3.00 -11.51 -9.13
N LYS A 93 -2.80 -10.87 -10.29
CA LYS A 93 -1.68 -11.20 -11.18
C LYS A 93 -0.34 -10.89 -10.53
N VAL A 94 -0.21 -9.74 -9.89
CA VAL A 94 1.01 -9.38 -9.15
C VAL A 94 1.25 -10.36 -8.00
N SER A 95 0.22 -10.64 -7.19
CA SER A 95 0.32 -11.61 -6.10
C SER A 95 0.78 -13.00 -6.55
N GLN A 96 0.28 -13.48 -7.69
CA GLN A 96 0.72 -14.73 -8.32
C GLN A 96 2.19 -14.64 -8.73
N ASN A 97 2.61 -13.55 -9.38
CA ASN A 97 3.98 -13.38 -9.82
C ASN A 97 4.94 -13.28 -8.62
N ILE A 98 4.59 -12.57 -7.53
CA ILE A 98 5.35 -12.59 -6.27
C ILE A 98 5.52 -14.02 -5.76
N ASN A 99 4.46 -14.84 -5.84
CA ASN A 99 4.56 -16.22 -5.39
C ASN A 99 5.46 -17.07 -6.29
N VAL A 100 5.36 -16.90 -7.61
CA VAL A 100 6.22 -17.61 -8.57
C VAL A 100 7.68 -17.21 -8.34
N ASP A 101 7.98 -15.92 -8.31
CA ASP A 101 9.35 -15.43 -8.20
C ASP A 101 9.99 -15.83 -6.87
N LYS A 102 9.25 -15.84 -5.76
CA LYS A 102 9.76 -16.32 -4.46
C LYS A 102 10.09 -17.82 -4.41
N HIS A 103 9.61 -18.61 -5.36
CA HIS A 103 9.74 -20.07 -5.36
C HIS A 103 10.36 -20.62 -6.66
N ASN A 104 10.89 -19.77 -7.53
CA ASN A 104 11.44 -20.18 -8.82
C ASN A 104 12.87 -20.76 -8.75
N GLY A 105 13.46 -20.84 -7.54
CA GLY A 105 14.81 -21.34 -7.32
C GLY A 105 15.93 -20.33 -7.56
N ALA A 106 15.60 -19.08 -7.91
CA ALA A 106 16.57 -17.99 -7.91
C ALA A 106 17.07 -17.71 -6.49
N ILE A 107 18.35 -17.37 -6.38
CA ILE A 107 19.01 -17.08 -5.10
C ILE A 107 19.54 -15.65 -5.15
N GLY A 108 18.86 -14.75 -4.46
CA GLY A 108 19.35 -13.41 -4.19
C GLY A 108 20.48 -13.41 -3.16
N ASN A 109 21.25 -12.32 -3.10
CA ASN A 109 22.17 -12.05 -2.00
C ASN A 109 21.62 -10.90 -1.14
N PRO A 110 20.89 -11.20 -0.04
CA PRO A 110 20.29 -10.20 0.84
C PRO A 110 21.28 -9.19 1.41
N ASN A 111 22.54 -9.61 1.57
CA ASN A 111 23.61 -8.82 2.18
C ASN A 111 24.36 -7.96 1.16
N SER A 112 24.06 -8.09 -0.13
CA SER A 112 24.66 -7.22 -1.14
C SER A 112 24.16 -5.78 -0.98
N ALA A 113 25.04 -4.81 -1.23
CA ALA A 113 24.68 -3.39 -1.12
C ALA A 113 23.49 -3.02 -2.04
N SER A 114 23.37 -3.67 -3.20
CA SER A 114 22.23 -3.51 -4.11
C SER A 114 20.93 -4.04 -3.51
N SER A 115 20.96 -5.23 -2.89
CA SER A 115 19.78 -5.82 -2.24
C SER A 115 19.35 -5.00 -1.02
N GLN A 116 20.28 -4.58 -0.17
CA GLN A 116 19.97 -3.76 1.01
C GLN A 116 19.32 -2.42 0.63
N ARG A 117 19.78 -1.82 -0.47
CA ARG A 117 19.18 -0.63 -1.07
C ARG A 117 17.73 -0.87 -1.49
N MET A 118 17.50 -1.91 -2.28
CA MET A 118 16.14 -2.30 -2.69
C MET A 118 15.23 -2.63 -1.50
N GLN A 119 15.73 -3.34 -0.49
CA GLN A 119 14.97 -3.63 0.74
C GLN A 119 14.52 -2.35 1.43
N ALA A 120 15.41 -1.37 1.57
CA ALA A 120 15.09 -0.08 2.20
C ALA A 120 14.07 0.75 1.40
N ASP A 121 14.03 0.56 0.08
CA ASP A 121 13.08 1.21 -0.80
C ASP A 121 11.70 0.59 -0.70
N VAL A 122 11.59 -0.72 -0.89
CA VAL A 122 10.34 -1.49 -0.75
C VAL A 122 9.74 -1.34 0.66
N GLN A 123 10.58 -1.34 1.71
CA GLN A 123 10.12 -1.06 3.07
C GLN A 123 9.48 0.33 3.19
N ARG A 124 10.03 1.33 2.50
CA ARG A 124 9.47 2.69 2.48
C ARG A 124 8.17 2.73 1.69
N ASN A 125 8.03 1.98 0.59
CA ASN A 125 6.76 1.86 -0.15
C ASN A 125 5.67 1.27 0.76
N ALA A 126 5.96 0.14 1.43
CA ALA A 126 5.04 -0.47 2.40
C ALA A 126 4.59 0.52 3.50
N ASN A 127 5.51 1.33 4.01
CA ASN A 127 5.21 2.34 5.03
C ASN A 127 4.39 3.52 4.47
N GLN A 128 4.65 3.93 3.23
CA GLN A 128 3.89 4.98 2.55
C GLN A 128 2.46 4.52 2.30
N GLU A 129 2.27 3.33 1.73
CA GLU A 129 0.97 2.70 1.54
C GLU A 129 0.21 2.55 2.86
N LYS A 130 0.89 2.13 3.93
CA LYS A 130 0.26 2.03 5.25
C LYS A 130 -0.23 3.38 5.76
N ARG A 131 0.50 4.47 5.47
CA ARG A 131 0.09 5.83 5.85
C ARG A 131 -1.11 6.30 5.04
N ILE A 132 -1.19 5.95 3.76
CA ILE A 132 -2.34 6.22 2.88
C ILE A 132 -3.55 5.44 3.40
N GLU A 133 -3.41 4.13 3.63
CA GLU A 133 -4.45 3.26 4.19
C GLU A 133 -5.01 3.81 5.50
N ASN A 134 -4.13 4.20 6.42
CA ASN A 134 -4.53 4.78 7.70
C ASN A 134 -5.29 6.10 7.50
N GLY A 135 -4.89 6.93 6.54
CA GLY A 135 -5.59 8.18 6.23
C GLY A 135 -7.00 7.94 5.67
N ILE A 136 -7.19 6.89 4.87
CA ILE A 136 -8.52 6.46 4.41
C ILE A 136 -9.36 6.02 5.61
N LYS A 137 -8.81 5.15 6.47
CA LYS A 137 -9.52 4.61 7.63
C LYS A 137 -9.91 5.68 8.65
N SER A 138 -9.05 6.66 8.88
CA SER A 138 -9.34 7.78 9.77
C SER A 138 -10.21 8.86 9.14
N GLY A 139 -10.47 8.78 7.82
CA GLY A 139 -11.20 9.80 7.07
C GLY A 139 -10.40 11.09 6.81
N SER A 140 -9.11 11.12 7.13
CA SER A 140 -8.23 12.28 6.87
C SER A 140 -7.74 12.34 5.42
N LEU A 141 -8.09 11.35 4.59
CA LEU A 141 -7.87 11.34 3.15
C LEU A 141 -9.17 10.98 2.44
N ASP A 142 -9.59 11.84 1.53
CA ASP A 142 -10.64 11.53 0.58
C ASP A 142 -10.11 10.67 -0.59
N LYS A 143 -11.03 10.10 -1.37
CA LYS A 143 -10.69 9.21 -2.49
C LYS A 143 -9.86 9.90 -3.58
N ARG A 144 -10.09 11.19 -3.84
CA ARG A 144 -9.34 11.95 -4.85
C ARG A 144 -7.91 12.20 -4.39
N GLN A 145 -7.71 12.53 -3.11
CA GLN A 145 -6.40 12.64 -2.48
C GLN A 145 -5.66 11.30 -2.58
N VAL A 146 -6.30 10.19 -2.23
CA VAL A 146 -5.72 8.84 -2.41
C VAL A 146 -5.29 8.61 -3.86
N GLY A 147 -6.14 8.92 -4.85
CA GLY A 147 -5.77 8.77 -6.25
C GLY A 147 -4.54 9.60 -6.67
N ASN A 148 -4.36 10.79 -6.08
CA ASN A 148 -3.16 11.61 -6.32
C ASN A 148 -1.92 11.04 -5.63
N LEU A 149 -2.08 10.46 -4.44
CA LEU A 149 -1.00 9.79 -3.71
C LEU A 149 -0.56 8.51 -4.44
N GLN A 150 -1.51 7.70 -4.90
CA GLN A 150 -1.25 6.50 -5.72
C GLN A 150 -0.52 6.85 -7.03
N ARG A 151 -0.79 8.02 -7.64
CA ARG A 151 0.01 8.49 -8.78
C ARG A 151 1.47 8.78 -8.41
N GLY A 152 1.70 9.20 -7.17
CA GLY A 152 3.03 9.40 -6.59
C GLY A 152 3.77 8.07 -6.41
N GLU A 153 3.12 7.09 -5.79
CA GLU A 153 3.65 5.73 -5.57
C GLU A 153 3.97 5.05 -6.91
N ALA A 154 3.06 5.15 -7.89
CA ALA A 154 3.33 4.70 -9.25
C ALA A 154 4.58 5.32 -9.91
N HIS A 155 5.04 6.49 -9.44
CA HIS A 155 6.28 7.11 -9.91
C HIS A 155 7.52 6.63 -9.13
N VAL A 156 7.35 6.34 -7.84
CA VAL A 156 8.35 5.71 -6.97
C VAL A 156 8.67 4.32 -7.52
N ASP A 157 7.67 3.44 -7.61
CA ASP A 157 7.78 2.07 -8.09
C ASP A 157 8.39 2.01 -9.49
N HIS A 158 7.98 2.91 -10.39
CA HIS A 158 8.55 2.95 -11.74
C HIS A 158 10.02 3.36 -11.74
N THR A 159 10.41 4.22 -10.81
CA THR A 159 11.81 4.64 -10.67
C THR A 159 12.64 3.50 -10.10
N GLU A 160 12.14 2.80 -9.08
CA GLU A 160 12.76 1.62 -8.47
C GLU A 160 12.91 0.48 -9.48
N ALA A 161 11.85 0.14 -10.19
CA ALA A 161 11.86 -0.84 -11.27
C ALA A 161 12.91 -0.56 -12.34
N ARG A 162 13.11 0.73 -12.68
CA ARG A 162 14.11 1.12 -13.68
C ARG A 162 15.53 0.95 -13.18
N VAL A 163 15.83 1.35 -11.94
CA VAL A 163 17.18 1.22 -11.39
C VAL A 163 17.53 -0.24 -11.06
N ALA A 164 16.54 -1.05 -10.67
CA ALA A 164 16.73 -2.47 -10.39
C ALA A 164 16.74 -3.36 -11.66
N ARG A 165 16.48 -2.81 -12.85
CA ARG A 165 16.30 -3.57 -14.11
C ARG A 165 17.48 -4.48 -14.46
N ASN A 166 18.71 -4.04 -14.21
CA ASN A 166 19.92 -4.81 -14.45
C ASN A 166 20.30 -5.72 -13.27
N GLY A 167 19.51 -5.71 -12.18
CA GLY A 167 19.80 -6.42 -10.93
C GLY A 167 20.81 -5.72 -10.02
N HIS A 168 21.23 -4.50 -10.35
CA HIS A 168 22.22 -3.75 -9.59
C HIS A 168 21.80 -2.28 -9.43
N VAL A 169 21.33 -1.94 -8.23
CA VAL A 169 21.08 -0.55 -7.83
C VAL A 169 22.37 0.04 -7.30
N ASN A 170 22.86 1.14 -7.88
CA ASN A 170 24.04 1.86 -7.39
C ASN A 170 23.68 3.05 -6.47
N ALA A 171 24.68 3.71 -5.89
CA ALA A 171 24.46 4.81 -4.93
C ALA A 171 23.81 6.06 -5.55
N ASN A 172 24.13 6.39 -6.80
CA ASN A 172 23.55 7.55 -7.49
C ASN A 172 22.08 7.31 -7.87
N GLU A 173 21.79 6.09 -8.32
CA GLU A 173 20.44 5.60 -8.57
C GLU A 173 19.62 5.61 -7.28
N GLN A 174 20.20 5.17 -6.17
CA GLN A 174 19.57 5.23 -4.85
C GLN A 174 19.22 6.66 -4.44
N ALA A 175 20.14 7.60 -4.63
CA ALA A 175 19.90 9.00 -4.32
C ALA A 175 18.75 9.58 -5.16
N ARG A 176 18.59 9.11 -6.41
CA ARG A 176 17.44 9.46 -7.25
C ARG A 176 16.13 8.87 -6.69
N VAL A 177 16.10 7.60 -6.33
CA VAL A 177 14.91 6.95 -5.72
C VAL A 177 14.51 7.69 -4.44
N ASN A 178 15.47 7.91 -3.54
CA ASN A 178 15.25 8.61 -2.27
C ASN A 178 14.62 10.01 -2.47
N ARG A 179 15.06 10.77 -3.48
CA ARG A 179 14.49 12.09 -3.78
C ARG A 179 13.02 11.99 -4.20
N VAL A 180 12.67 10.97 -4.98
CA VAL A 180 11.28 10.73 -5.42
C VAL A 180 10.42 10.31 -4.24
N GLN A 181 10.86 9.33 -3.46
CA GLN A 181 10.16 8.88 -2.24
C GLN A 181 9.93 10.04 -1.25
N ASN A 182 10.94 10.88 -0.99
CA ASN A 182 10.78 12.01 -0.08
C ASN A 182 9.70 13.01 -0.54
N ARG A 183 9.58 13.23 -1.85
CA ARG A 183 8.54 14.09 -2.41
C ARG A 183 7.15 13.50 -2.18
N VAL A 184 6.99 12.18 -2.35
CA VAL A 184 5.71 11.50 -2.15
C VAL A 184 5.37 11.42 -0.67
N SER A 185 6.31 11.03 0.18
CA SER A 185 6.17 11.05 1.64
C SER A 185 5.69 12.42 2.17
N GLY A 186 6.26 13.51 1.66
CA GLY A 186 5.84 14.87 1.98
C GLY A 186 4.44 15.25 1.47
N ARG A 187 3.99 14.70 0.33
CA ARG A 187 2.59 14.84 -0.11
C ARG A 187 1.64 14.10 0.82
N ILE A 188 1.93 12.84 1.15
CA ILE A 188 1.12 12.05 2.09
C ILE A 188 1.01 12.78 3.43
N HIS A 189 2.08 13.40 3.91
CA HIS A 189 2.03 14.16 5.16
C HIS A 189 1.06 15.35 5.07
N ARG A 190 1.22 16.20 4.04
CA ARG A 190 0.35 17.37 3.86
C ARG A 190 -1.12 16.99 3.65
N ASP A 191 -1.39 15.97 2.86
CA ASP A 191 -2.77 15.58 2.53
C ASP A 191 -3.46 15.00 3.78
N LYS A 192 -2.74 14.28 4.64
CA LYS A 192 -3.27 13.78 5.91
C LYS A 192 -3.50 14.85 6.97
N THR A 193 -2.76 15.95 6.97
CA THR A 193 -2.90 17.03 7.96
C THR A 193 -3.94 18.07 7.57
N ASN A 194 -4.22 18.20 6.27
CA ASN A 194 -5.11 19.23 5.72
C ASN A 194 -6.49 18.67 5.29
N GLY A 195 -6.78 17.41 5.63
CA GLY A 195 -8.05 16.72 5.33
C GLY A 195 -9.09 16.88 6.42
#